data_AF-A0A6A7MZC8-F1
#
_entry.id   AF-A0A6A7MZC8-F1
#
_cell.length_a   1.000
_cell.length_b   1.000
_cell.length_c   1.000
_cell.angle_alpha   90.00
_cell.angle_beta   90.00
_cell.angle_gamma   90.00
#
_symmetry.space_group_name_H-M   'P 1'
#
loop_
_entity.id
_entity.type
_entity.pdbx_description
1 polymer ?
#
loop_
_entity_poly.entity_id
_entity_poly.type
_entity_poly.pdbx_seq_one_letter_code
_entity_poly.pdbx_strand_id
1 'polypeptide(L)'
;METKVNLNRFLSCVMAAAVLAAAGAQASGMGQVCAKLAKEKGPAAFLVDQKGELVNGPVSFGRYAAPPDRVSDYEIAATPYRLLLIPRKIVASSVECNMCVQLKKVAASCRNATTYEIGIGLSFSKPGGIRPFKQEANFNLQFDDPDDVYPPAVKLNFTPKITGELYDPASKK
;
A
#
# COMPACT_ATOMS: atom_id res chain seq x y z
N MET A 1 12.39 49.19 67.68
CA MET A 1 13.72 48.68 68.06
C MET A 1 14.05 47.51 67.17
N GLU A 2 15.07 47.74 66.33
CA GLU A 2 16.04 46.81 65.74
C GLU A 2 15.60 45.48 65.09
N THR A 3 15.75 45.49 63.77
CA THR A 3 16.05 44.41 62.84
C THR A 3 17.26 43.56 63.27
N LYS A 4 17.19 42.24 63.10
CA LYS A 4 18.32 41.42 62.61
C LYS A 4 17.84 40.34 61.66
N VAL A 5 18.31 40.46 60.41
CA VAL A 5 18.31 39.46 59.35
C VAL A 5 19.56 38.59 59.50
N ASN A 6 19.43 37.29 59.27
CA ASN A 6 20.50 36.40 58.79
C ASN A 6 19.78 35.19 58.15
N LEU A 7 19.63 35.07 56.83
CA LEU A 7 20.61 34.96 55.75
C LEU A 7 21.62 33.82 55.96
N ASN A 8 21.16 32.58 55.75
CA ASN A 8 21.97 31.60 55.03
C ASN A 8 21.16 30.35 54.67
N ARG A 9 21.12 30.09 53.35
CA ARG A 9 21.53 28.82 52.72
C ARG A 9 20.57 27.62 52.94
N PHE A 10 20.00 26.97 51.94
CA PHE A 10 20.36 26.72 50.54
C PHE A 10 19.05 26.46 49.79
N LEU A 11 18.77 27.18 48.71
CA LEU A 11 18.87 26.64 47.34
C LEU A 11 18.79 25.10 47.28
N SER A 12 17.62 24.60 46.88
CA SER A 12 17.56 23.55 45.87
C SER A 12 16.28 23.71 45.08
N CYS A 13 16.35 24.65 44.12
CA CYS A 13 15.59 24.60 42.90
C CYS A 13 15.89 23.25 42.22
N VAL A 14 15.10 22.22 42.50
CA VAL A 14 14.98 21.14 41.54
C VAL A 14 14.07 21.68 40.44
N MET A 15 14.72 22.20 39.40
CA MET A 15 14.11 22.45 38.11
C MET A 15 13.31 21.20 37.74
N ALA A 16 11.99 21.34 37.66
CA ALA A 16 11.19 20.47 36.83
C ALA A 16 11.63 20.74 35.38
N ALA A 17 12.75 20.12 34.98
CA ALA A 17 13.14 20.03 33.60
C ALA A 17 11.98 19.34 32.91
N ALA A 18 11.29 20.10 32.07
CA ALA A 18 10.42 19.56 31.04
C ALA A 18 11.27 18.55 30.28
N VAL A 19 11.10 17.27 30.61
CA VAL A 19 11.43 16.20 29.71
C VAL A 19 10.41 16.37 28.59
N LEU A 20 10.75 17.21 27.62
CA LEU A 20 10.34 16.98 26.25
C LEU A 20 10.80 15.56 25.98
N ALA A 21 9.89 14.61 26.22
CA ALA A 21 9.94 13.34 25.56
C ALA A 21 9.97 13.72 24.09
N ALA A 22 11.17 13.66 23.52
CA ALA A 22 11.34 13.30 22.13
C ALA A 22 10.65 11.93 22.00
N ALA A 23 9.32 11.97 21.89
CA ALA A 23 8.60 11.10 21.02
C ALA A 23 9.21 11.40 19.65
N GLY A 24 10.36 10.75 19.40
CA GLY A 24 10.88 10.57 18.09
C GLY A 24 9.73 9.94 17.35
N ALA A 25 8.99 10.78 16.63
CA ALA A 25 8.10 10.37 15.59
C ALA A 25 8.99 9.61 14.61
N GLN A 26 9.18 8.32 14.87
CA GLN A 26 9.07 7.34 13.82
C GLN A 26 7.66 7.55 13.29
N ALA A 27 7.50 8.57 12.45
CA ALA A 27 6.46 8.58 11.46
C ALA A 27 6.68 7.24 10.76
N SER A 28 5.88 6.24 11.15
CA SER A 28 5.73 5.00 10.40
C SER A 28 5.68 5.39 8.94
N GLY A 29 6.28 4.61 8.03
CA GLY A 29 6.40 5.00 6.61
C GLY A 29 5.10 5.62 6.07
N MET A 30 3.97 5.06 6.50
CA MET A 30 2.61 5.53 6.24
C MET A 30 2.34 7.01 6.58
N GLY A 31 2.84 7.55 7.70
CA GLY A 31 2.64 8.95 8.07
C GLY A 31 3.26 9.92 7.07
N GLN A 32 4.46 9.62 6.57
CA GLN A 32 5.10 10.41 5.52
C GLN A 32 4.36 10.27 4.19
N VAL A 33 3.88 9.06 3.88
CA VAL A 33 3.04 8.81 2.69
C VAL A 33 1.76 9.63 2.75
N CYS A 34 1.01 9.58 3.86
CA CYS A 34 -0.23 10.35 3.99
C CYS A 34 0.00 11.86 3.87
N ALA A 35 1.11 12.38 4.41
CA ALA A 35 1.48 13.79 4.26
C ALA A 35 1.78 14.18 2.80
N LYS A 36 2.36 13.26 2.01
CA LYS A 36 2.57 13.46 0.57
C LYS A 36 1.25 13.43 -0.19
N LEU A 37 0.41 12.42 0.05
CA LEU A 37 -0.91 12.26 -0.59
C LEU A 37 -1.83 13.46 -0.31
N ALA A 38 -1.74 14.10 0.85
CA ALA A 38 -2.51 15.29 1.18
C ALA A 38 -2.18 16.53 0.33
N LYS A 39 -1.01 16.55 -0.33
CA LYS A 39 -0.56 17.68 -1.17
C LYS A 39 -0.89 17.50 -2.65
N GLU A 40 -1.36 16.33 -3.04
CA GLU A 40 -1.71 16.03 -4.43
C GLU A 40 -2.99 16.77 -4.81
N LYS A 41 -2.95 17.44 -5.98
CA LYS A 41 -4.01 18.35 -6.43
C LYS A 41 -5.09 17.68 -7.29
N GLY A 42 -4.96 16.40 -7.58
CA GLY A 42 -5.90 15.67 -8.44
C GLY A 42 -5.93 14.17 -8.17
N PRO A 43 -6.77 13.42 -8.89
CA PRO A 43 -6.88 11.98 -8.71
C PRO A 43 -5.55 11.27 -8.96
N ALA A 44 -5.13 10.45 -8.01
CA ALA A 44 -3.86 9.74 -8.10
C ALA A 44 -3.89 8.42 -7.35
N ALA A 45 -3.14 7.45 -7.87
CA ALA A 45 -2.93 6.16 -7.26
C ALA A 45 -1.46 5.98 -6.85
N PHE A 46 -1.27 5.43 -5.67
CA PHE A 46 0.04 5.12 -5.08
C PHE A 46 0.07 3.68 -4.63
N LEU A 47 1.22 3.05 -4.79
CA LEU A 47 1.48 1.72 -4.27
C LEU A 47 2.32 1.87 -3.00
N VAL A 48 1.93 1.16 -1.94
CA VAL A 48 2.73 1.06 -0.71
C VAL A 48 2.98 -0.39 -0.35
N ASP A 49 4.12 -0.67 0.24
CA ASP A 49 4.44 -2.00 0.76
C ASP A 49 3.91 -2.20 2.20
N GLN A 50 4.19 -3.38 2.76
CA GLN A 50 3.84 -3.74 4.13
C GLN A 50 4.47 -2.86 5.22
N LYS A 51 5.58 -2.16 4.90
CA LYS A 51 6.24 -1.21 5.81
C LYS A 51 5.63 0.19 5.71
N GLY A 52 4.71 0.39 4.76
CA GLY A 52 4.09 1.68 4.47
C GLY A 52 5.00 2.61 3.67
N GLU A 53 5.98 2.07 2.95
CA GLU A 53 6.85 2.85 2.06
C GLU A 53 6.28 2.90 0.65
N LEU A 54 6.54 4.00 -0.08
CA LEU A 54 6.10 4.14 -1.47
C LEU A 54 6.89 3.21 -2.39
N VAL A 55 6.17 2.54 -3.27
CA VAL A 55 6.72 1.67 -4.30
C VAL A 55 6.42 2.28 -5.65
N ASN A 56 7.48 2.55 -6.43
CA ASN A 56 7.36 3.11 -7.78
C ASN A 56 7.41 2.01 -8.88
N GLY A 57 7.76 0.78 -8.47
CA GLY A 57 7.94 -0.37 -9.36
C GLY A 57 6.64 -1.14 -9.67
N PRO A 58 6.76 -2.29 -10.36
CA PRO A 58 5.64 -3.18 -10.60
C PRO A 58 5.12 -3.83 -9.31
N VAL A 59 3.88 -4.33 -9.36
CA VAL A 59 3.37 -5.25 -8.34
C VAL A 59 4.00 -6.61 -8.57
N SER A 60 4.62 -7.17 -7.52
CA SER A 60 5.15 -8.53 -7.57
C SER A 60 4.34 -9.48 -6.69
N PHE A 61 4.04 -10.67 -7.20
CA PHE A 61 3.51 -11.77 -6.41
C PHE A 61 4.59 -12.77 -5.99
N GLY A 62 5.86 -12.49 -6.31
CA GLY A 62 6.99 -13.36 -5.97
C GLY A 62 6.99 -14.66 -6.77
N ARG A 63 7.27 -15.78 -6.09
CA ARG A 63 7.26 -17.13 -6.66
C ARG A 63 6.00 -17.84 -6.20
N TYR A 64 5.21 -18.36 -7.13
CA TYR A 64 3.95 -19.03 -6.85
C TYR A 64 3.94 -20.43 -7.47
N ALA A 65 3.57 -21.43 -6.69
CA ALA A 65 3.48 -22.80 -7.16
C ALA A 65 2.18 -22.97 -7.94
N ALA A 66 2.27 -23.34 -9.22
CA ALA A 66 1.08 -23.69 -9.98
C ALA A 66 0.48 -25.01 -9.43
N PRO A 67 -0.85 -25.09 -9.26
CA PRO A 67 -1.49 -26.31 -8.77
C PRO A 67 -1.21 -27.48 -9.73
N PRO A 68 -0.89 -28.69 -9.20
CA PRO A 68 -0.42 -29.82 -10.00
C PRO A 68 -1.49 -30.37 -10.94
N ASP A 69 -2.76 -30.23 -10.58
CA ASP A 69 -3.91 -30.75 -11.31
C ASP A 69 -4.57 -29.70 -12.21
N ARG A 70 -4.21 -28.40 -12.09
CA ARG A 70 -4.81 -27.26 -12.83
C ARG A 70 -6.35 -27.24 -12.83
N VAL A 71 -6.98 -27.96 -11.89
CA VAL A 71 -8.44 -28.10 -11.79
C VAL A 71 -9.07 -26.85 -11.17
N SER A 72 -8.28 -26.09 -10.41
CA SER A 72 -8.66 -24.75 -9.97
C SER A 72 -8.68 -23.79 -11.16
N ASP A 73 -9.87 -23.33 -11.53
CA ASP A 73 -10.06 -22.36 -12.60
C ASP A 73 -9.43 -20.99 -12.29
N TYR A 74 -9.26 -20.69 -11.00
CA TYR A 74 -8.86 -19.38 -10.52
C TYR A 74 -8.28 -19.40 -9.09
N GLU A 75 -7.09 -18.82 -8.90
CA GLU A 75 -6.48 -18.63 -7.59
C GLU A 75 -6.07 -17.17 -7.36
N ILE A 76 -6.03 -16.74 -6.10
CA ILE A 76 -5.57 -15.41 -5.72
C ILE A 76 -4.25 -15.54 -4.96
N ALA A 77 -3.16 -15.07 -5.58
CA ALA A 77 -1.88 -14.89 -4.92
C ALA A 77 -1.90 -13.59 -4.11
N ALA A 78 -1.70 -13.68 -2.80
CA ALA A 78 -1.59 -12.50 -1.94
C ALA A 78 -0.30 -11.72 -2.26
N THR A 79 -0.36 -10.39 -2.19
CA THR A 79 0.82 -9.53 -2.33
C THR A 79 1.00 -8.69 -1.06
N PRO A 80 2.23 -8.22 -0.76
CA PRO A 80 2.47 -7.35 0.39
C PRO A 80 2.06 -5.89 0.14
N TYR A 81 1.38 -5.59 -0.98
CA TYR A 81 1.13 -4.23 -1.41
C TYR A 81 -0.30 -3.77 -1.12
N ARG A 82 -0.43 -2.46 -0.92
CA ARG A 82 -1.72 -1.77 -0.87
C ARG A 82 -1.76 -0.66 -1.91
N LEU A 83 -2.91 -0.50 -2.55
CA LEU A 83 -3.21 0.64 -3.41
C LEU A 83 -3.85 1.74 -2.57
N LEU A 84 -3.30 2.95 -2.63
CA LEU A 84 -3.91 4.16 -2.07
C LEU A 84 -4.41 5.03 -3.21
N LEU A 85 -5.70 5.33 -3.20
CA LEU A 85 -6.37 6.10 -4.23
C LEU A 85 -6.93 7.38 -3.63
N ILE A 86 -6.56 8.51 -4.20
CA ILE A 86 -7.05 9.83 -3.82
C ILE A 86 -7.77 10.49 -5.00
N PRO A 87 -8.76 11.37 -4.76
CA PRO A 87 -9.45 11.54 -3.48
C PRO A 87 -10.25 10.29 -3.08
N ARG A 88 -10.61 10.17 -1.80
CA ARG A 88 -11.28 8.99 -1.23
C ARG A 88 -12.56 8.55 -1.97
N LYS A 89 -13.23 9.44 -2.69
CA LYS A 89 -14.43 9.11 -3.46
C LYS A 89 -14.16 8.24 -4.69
N ILE A 90 -12.95 8.32 -5.28
CA ILE A 90 -12.60 7.51 -6.45
C ILE A 90 -12.57 6.04 -6.05
N VAL A 91 -13.12 5.20 -6.91
CA VAL A 91 -13.16 3.74 -6.77
C VAL A 91 -12.29 3.13 -7.86
N ALA A 92 -11.55 2.08 -7.53
CA ALA A 92 -10.85 1.25 -8.49
C ALA A 92 -11.51 -0.11 -8.59
N SER A 93 -11.61 -0.62 -9.81
CA SER A 93 -12.09 -1.97 -10.12
C SER A 93 -11.11 -2.67 -11.07
N SER A 94 -11.01 -4.00 -10.94
CA SER A 94 -10.19 -4.82 -11.83
C SER A 94 -10.99 -5.26 -13.04
N VAL A 95 -10.39 -5.19 -14.23
CA VAL A 95 -10.97 -5.78 -15.44
C VAL A 95 -10.59 -7.26 -15.51
N GLU A 96 -11.53 -8.11 -15.90
CA GLU A 96 -11.33 -9.55 -15.99
C GLU A 96 -10.24 -9.89 -17.02
N CYS A 97 -9.23 -10.68 -16.62
CA CYS A 97 -8.23 -11.24 -17.53
C CYS A 97 -7.54 -12.47 -16.89
N ASN A 98 -6.68 -13.15 -17.66
CA ASN A 98 -6.00 -14.37 -17.20
C ASN A 98 -5.07 -14.11 -15.99
N MET A 99 -4.37 -12.97 -15.97
CA MET A 99 -3.61 -12.44 -14.82
C MET A 99 -4.07 -11.01 -14.51
N CYS A 100 -4.97 -10.85 -13.54
CA CYS A 100 -5.49 -9.54 -13.12
C CYS A 100 -5.06 -9.22 -11.70
N VAL A 101 -4.98 -7.94 -11.35
CA VAL A 101 -5.01 -7.58 -9.93
C VAL A 101 -6.42 -7.77 -9.39
N GLN A 102 -6.50 -8.30 -8.18
CA GLN A 102 -7.69 -8.31 -7.36
C GLN A 102 -7.57 -7.23 -6.28
N LEU A 103 -8.61 -6.41 -6.16
CA LEU A 103 -8.67 -5.33 -5.20
C LEU A 103 -9.68 -5.67 -4.10
N LYS A 104 -9.23 -5.66 -2.85
CA LYS A 104 -10.11 -5.76 -1.69
C LYS A 104 -10.06 -4.43 -0.93
N LYS A 105 -11.18 -3.70 -0.93
CA LYS A 105 -11.27 -2.44 -0.17
C LYS A 105 -11.13 -2.74 1.32
N VAL A 106 -10.27 -1.98 1.99
CA VAL A 106 -10.01 -2.11 3.44
C VAL A 106 -10.14 -0.75 4.12
N ALA A 107 -9.97 -0.74 5.45
CA ALA A 107 -9.93 0.51 6.21
C ALA A 107 -8.89 1.47 5.63
N ALA A 108 -9.25 2.74 5.51
CA ALA A 108 -8.41 3.75 4.91
C ALA A 108 -7.11 3.93 5.71
N SER A 109 -5.96 3.78 5.05
CA SER A 109 -4.64 4.03 5.67
C SER A 109 -4.34 5.52 5.81
N CYS A 110 -4.92 6.36 4.94
CA CYS A 110 -4.85 7.82 5.01
C CYS A 110 -6.26 8.41 4.94
N ARG A 111 -6.52 9.50 5.69
CA ARG A 111 -7.87 10.11 5.80
C ARG A 111 -8.50 10.50 4.47
N ASN A 112 -7.69 10.97 3.52
CA ASN A 112 -8.13 11.47 2.21
C ASN A 112 -8.05 10.41 1.09
N ALA A 113 -7.73 9.15 1.43
CA ALA A 113 -7.56 8.07 0.46
C ALA A 113 -8.56 6.93 0.69
N THR A 114 -8.91 6.23 -0.38
CA THR A 114 -9.42 4.86 -0.31
C THR A 114 -8.23 3.90 -0.39
N THR A 115 -8.27 2.84 0.42
CA THR A 115 -7.21 1.83 0.48
C THR A 115 -7.74 0.49 0.00
N TYR A 116 -6.96 -0.17 -0.85
CA TYR A 116 -7.20 -1.54 -1.28
C TYR A 116 -6.00 -2.41 -0.93
N GLU A 117 -6.24 -3.62 -0.43
CA GLU A 117 -5.27 -4.70 -0.50
C GLU A 117 -5.22 -5.25 -1.92
N ILE A 118 -4.02 -5.59 -2.38
CA ILE A 118 -3.76 -6.09 -3.72
C ILE A 118 -3.48 -7.59 -3.66
N GLY A 119 -4.28 -8.38 -4.37
CA GLY A 119 -3.96 -9.75 -4.76
C GLY A 119 -3.72 -9.84 -6.27
N ILE A 120 -3.15 -10.94 -6.74
CA ILE A 120 -3.10 -11.29 -8.17
C ILE A 120 -4.00 -12.50 -8.41
N GLY A 121 -5.04 -12.31 -9.20
CA GLY A 121 -5.88 -13.38 -9.72
C GLY A 121 -5.20 -14.09 -10.88
N LEU A 122 -5.12 -15.42 -10.80
CA LEU A 122 -4.45 -16.29 -11.76
C LEU A 122 -5.45 -17.33 -12.28
N SER A 123 -5.71 -17.34 -13.59
CA SER A 123 -6.53 -18.38 -14.22
C SER A 123 -5.67 -19.37 -15.01
N PHE A 124 -5.83 -20.66 -14.69
CA PHE A 124 -5.03 -21.75 -15.23
C PHE A 124 -5.74 -22.59 -16.31
N SER A 125 -7.07 -22.57 -16.35
CA SER A 125 -7.89 -23.43 -17.22
C SER A 125 -8.47 -22.72 -18.46
N LYS A 126 -8.51 -21.39 -18.50
CA LYS A 126 -9.00 -20.62 -19.67
C LYS A 126 -8.10 -20.83 -20.90
N PRO A 127 -8.62 -20.72 -22.15
CA PRO A 127 -7.77 -20.66 -23.34
C PRO A 127 -6.74 -19.52 -23.23
N GLY A 128 -5.45 -19.85 -23.43
CA GLY A 128 -4.35 -18.90 -23.13
C GLY A 128 -4.02 -18.77 -21.64
N GLY A 129 -4.48 -19.73 -20.83
CA GLY A 129 -4.23 -19.84 -19.40
C GLY A 129 -2.74 -19.85 -19.08
N ILE A 130 -2.46 -19.37 -17.89
CA ILE A 130 -1.11 -19.10 -17.43
C ILE A 130 -0.33 -20.42 -17.26
N ARG A 131 0.90 -20.46 -17.80
CA ARG A 131 1.84 -21.58 -17.62
C ARG A 131 3.00 -21.18 -16.69
N PRO A 132 3.73 -22.16 -16.12
CA PRO A 132 4.95 -21.87 -15.36
C PRO A 132 6.00 -21.16 -16.21
N PHE A 133 6.24 -19.88 -15.94
CA PHE A 133 7.30 -19.04 -16.52
C PHE A 133 7.36 -17.67 -15.79
N LYS A 134 8.33 -16.81 -16.16
CA LYS A 134 8.38 -15.41 -15.72
C LYS A 134 7.22 -14.63 -16.34
N GLN A 135 6.25 -14.26 -15.52
CA GLN A 135 5.06 -13.57 -15.98
C GLN A 135 5.29 -12.06 -15.96
N GLU A 136 5.00 -11.41 -17.09
CA GLU A 136 4.81 -9.97 -17.16
C GLU A 136 3.45 -9.69 -17.81
N ALA A 137 2.58 -8.96 -17.13
CA ALA A 137 1.36 -8.42 -17.75
C ALA A 137 1.13 -6.97 -17.34
N ASN A 138 0.42 -6.24 -18.17
CA ASN A 138 -0.05 -4.91 -17.82
C ASN A 138 -1.19 -5.02 -16.80
N PHE A 139 -1.17 -4.10 -15.85
CA PHE A 139 -2.21 -3.96 -14.84
C PHE A 139 -3.35 -3.11 -15.40
N ASN A 140 -4.51 -3.72 -15.61
CA ASN A 140 -5.71 -3.04 -16.08
C ASN A 140 -6.62 -2.72 -14.90
N LEU A 141 -6.56 -1.47 -14.44
CA LEU A 141 -7.60 -0.91 -13.58
C LEU A 141 -8.52 -0.01 -14.37
N GLN A 142 -9.78 -0.08 -14.00
CA GLN A 142 -10.72 0.98 -14.26
C GLN A 142 -10.85 1.83 -12.99
N PHE A 143 -10.96 3.14 -13.20
CA PHE A 143 -11.22 4.10 -12.15
C PHE A 143 -12.53 4.79 -12.43
N ASP A 144 -13.36 4.91 -11.40
CA ASP A 144 -14.68 5.52 -11.48
C ASP A 144 -14.82 6.56 -10.36
N ASP A 145 -15.43 7.70 -10.69
CA ASP A 145 -15.88 8.70 -9.71
C ASP A 145 -17.40 8.59 -9.62
N PRO A 146 -17.97 8.10 -8.50
CA PRO A 146 -19.41 7.91 -8.39
C PRO A 146 -20.22 9.21 -8.48
N ASP A 147 -19.55 10.36 -8.34
CA ASP A 147 -20.18 11.69 -8.44
C ASP A 147 -20.04 12.31 -9.84
N ASP A 148 -19.36 11.64 -10.78
CA ASP A 148 -19.14 12.13 -12.15
C ASP A 148 -19.57 11.07 -13.17
N VAL A 149 -20.00 11.52 -14.34
CA VAL A 149 -20.38 10.65 -15.46
C VAL A 149 -19.13 10.19 -16.23
N TYR A 150 -18.03 10.95 -16.14
CA TYR A 150 -16.79 10.66 -16.85
C TYR A 150 -15.75 9.98 -15.96
N PRO A 151 -15.05 8.95 -16.46
CA PRO A 151 -13.96 8.33 -15.71
C PRO A 151 -12.88 9.36 -15.36
N PRO A 152 -12.45 9.43 -14.09
CA PRO A 152 -11.43 10.37 -13.66
C PRO A 152 -10.07 10.02 -14.28
N ALA A 153 -9.34 11.05 -14.71
CA ALA A 153 -7.96 10.90 -15.12
C ALA A 153 -7.06 10.68 -13.89
N VAL A 154 -6.82 9.40 -13.54
CA VAL A 154 -5.99 9.03 -12.38
C VAL A 154 -4.52 8.93 -12.76
N LYS A 155 -3.67 9.73 -12.10
CA LYS A 155 -2.21 9.62 -12.22
C LYS A 155 -1.70 8.39 -11.45
N LEU A 156 -1.07 7.44 -12.15
CA LEU A 156 -0.38 6.31 -11.51
C LEU A 156 1.05 6.71 -11.14
N ASN A 157 1.40 6.64 -9.86
CA ASN A 157 2.75 6.96 -9.37
C ASN A 157 3.62 5.70 -9.18
N PHE A 158 3.32 4.65 -9.94
CA PHE A 158 4.02 3.37 -9.95
C PHE A 158 3.97 2.76 -11.35
N THR A 159 4.75 1.72 -11.59
CA THR A 159 4.73 1.02 -12.89
C THR A 159 3.53 0.07 -12.94
N PRO A 160 2.54 0.27 -13.83
CA PRO A 160 1.32 -0.54 -13.89
C PRO A 160 1.59 -1.90 -14.57
N LYS A 161 2.42 -2.72 -13.94
CA LYS A 161 2.77 -4.06 -14.38
C LYS A 161 2.69 -5.04 -13.21
N ILE A 162 2.35 -6.27 -13.54
CA ILE A 162 2.38 -7.42 -12.63
C ILE A 162 3.59 -8.27 -13.02
N THR A 163 4.39 -8.69 -12.02
CA THR A 163 5.60 -9.50 -12.21
C THR A 163 5.65 -10.67 -11.24
N GLY A 164 6.25 -11.78 -11.66
CA GLY A 164 6.52 -12.91 -10.77
C GLY A 164 6.93 -14.16 -11.53
N GLU A 165 7.10 -15.25 -10.78
CA GLU A 165 7.46 -16.56 -11.31
C GLU A 165 6.38 -17.56 -10.93
N LEU A 166 5.81 -18.21 -11.93
CA LEU A 166 5.00 -19.41 -11.71
C LEU A 166 5.89 -20.62 -11.96
N TYR A 167 5.94 -21.53 -11.00
CA TYR A 167 6.73 -22.74 -11.10
C TYR A 167 5.85 -23.97 -10.87
N ASP A 168 6.21 -25.08 -11.52
CA ASP A 168 5.58 -26.36 -11.26
C ASP A 168 6.32 -27.04 -10.09
N PRO A 169 5.66 -27.28 -8.94
CA PRO A 169 6.29 -27.92 -7.80
C PRO A 169 6.70 -29.38 -8.08
N ALA A 170 6.09 -30.05 -9.07
CA ALA A 170 6.46 -31.39 -9.51
C ALA A 170 7.64 -31.40 -10.48
N SER A 171 7.98 -30.24 -11.08
CA SER A 171 9.18 -30.08 -11.90
C SER A 171 10.43 -30.00 -11.01
N LYS A 172 10.86 -31.13 -10.46
CA LYS A 172 12.17 -31.21 -9.83
C LYS A 172 13.24 -31.04 -10.92
N LYS A 173 14.08 -30.01 -10.76
CA LYS A 173 15.43 -30.01 -11.35
C LYS A 173 16.34 -30.86 -10.48
#